data_AF-A0A540N508-F1
#
_entry.id   AF-A0A540N508-F1
#
_cell.length_a   1.000
_cell.length_b   1.000
_cell.length_c   1.000
_cell.angle_alpha   90.00
_cell.angle_beta   90.00
_cell.angle_gamma   90.00
#
_symmetry.space_group_name_H-M   'P 1'
#
loop_
_entity.id
_entity.type
_entity.pdbx_description
1 polymer ?
#
loop_
_entity_poly.entity_id
_entity_poly.type
_entity_poly.pdbx_seq_one_letter_code
_entity_poly.pdbx_strand_id
1 'polypeptide(L)'
;MKSHGLFDFEQLREKNGEDGQERFKGHTDTRPFGPQSISFDVSFYDADHVYGIPERATSFALKPTRGPGVEESEPYRLFNLDVFEYIHDSPFGLYGSVPLMISHGKASGTSGFFWLNAAEIQIDVLGTGWDAESGISLPTSQNRIDTHWMSEAGIVDAFFFVGPGPKDVIRQYTSVTGTPAMPQLFAVAYHQCRWNYRDEEDVEQVDAMFDEHDIPYDVLWLDIEHTDGKRYFTWDRTLFPHPEEMQRKLAAKGRHMVTIVDPHIKRVDSYFLHKQATEKRYYVRDNTGKDYDGWCWPGSSSYLDMLRPEVRSWWAEKFSIENYVGSTPSLYIWNDMNEPSVFNDPENTL
;
A
#
# COMPACT_ATOMS: atom_id res chain seq x y z
N MET A 1 -31.06 8.53 -13.05
CA MET A 1 -30.37 8.04 -14.26
C MET A 1 -30.17 9.20 -15.23
N LYS A 2 -29.08 9.93 -15.04
CA LYS A 2 -28.36 10.72 -16.06
C LYS A 2 -26.90 10.72 -15.61
N SER A 3 -26.33 9.51 -15.61
CA SER A 3 -24.88 9.34 -15.68
C SER A 3 -24.42 9.86 -17.03
N HIS A 4 -23.19 10.31 -17.10
CA HIS A 4 -22.62 10.97 -18.28
C HIS A 4 -22.32 10.00 -19.43
N GLY A 5 -22.73 8.73 -19.31
CA GLY A 5 -22.48 7.71 -20.31
C GLY A 5 -21.01 7.31 -20.42
N LEU A 6 -20.21 7.56 -19.36
CA LEU A 6 -18.79 7.23 -19.32
C LEU A 6 -18.51 5.76 -18.99
N PHE A 7 -19.54 4.92 -19.04
CA PHE A 7 -19.33 3.49 -18.87
C PHE A 7 -18.67 2.94 -20.13
N ASP A 8 -17.43 2.50 -20.00
CA ASP A 8 -16.72 1.73 -21.01
C ASP A 8 -16.12 0.46 -20.40
N PHE A 9 -16.12 -0.60 -21.19
CA PHE A 9 -15.57 -1.89 -20.80
C PHE A 9 -14.83 -2.48 -21.99
N GLU A 10 -13.50 -2.46 -21.91
CA GLU A 10 -12.67 -2.99 -22.98
C GLU A 10 -12.73 -4.52 -22.98
N GLN A 11 -13.36 -5.07 -24.01
CA GLN A 11 -13.47 -6.52 -24.17
C GLN A 11 -12.10 -7.11 -24.50
N LEU A 12 -11.72 -8.18 -23.78
CA LEU A 12 -10.52 -8.97 -24.07
C LEU A 12 -10.54 -9.47 -25.52
N ARG A 13 -9.42 -9.28 -26.22
CA ARG A 13 -9.23 -9.71 -27.61
C ARG A 13 -8.01 -10.61 -27.73
N GLU A 14 -8.04 -11.54 -28.68
CA GLU A 14 -6.83 -12.26 -29.07
C GLU A 14 -5.83 -11.29 -29.72
N LYS A 15 -4.58 -11.33 -29.26
CA LYS A 15 -3.52 -10.43 -29.72
C LYS A 15 -3.05 -10.81 -31.12
N ASN A 16 -3.08 -9.87 -32.06
CA ASN A 16 -2.51 -10.00 -33.40
C ASN A 16 -1.20 -9.19 -33.52
N GLY A 17 -0.04 -9.82 -33.33
CA GLY A 17 1.28 -9.19 -33.53
C GLY A 17 1.82 -8.38 -32.33
N GLU A 18 2.63 -7.35 -32.59
CA GLU A 18 3.20 -6.46 -31.55
C GLU A 18 2.27 -5.32 -31.12
N ASP A 19 1.08 -5.20 -31.72
CA ASP A 19 0.10 -4.16 -31.38
C ASP A 19 -0.29 -4.22 -29.88
N GLY A 20 -0.19 -3.07 -29.20
CA GLY A 20 -0.62 -2.88 -27.82
C GLY A 20 0.48 -2.95 -26.74
N GLN A 21 1.76 -3.11 -27.09
CA GLN A 21 2.85 -2.94 -26.11
C GLN A 21 2.97 -1.48 -25.67
N GLU A 22 3.31 -1.26 -24.41
CA GLU A 22 3.58 0.08 -23.87
C GLU A 22 5.00 0.18 -23.33
N ARG A 23 5.57 1.39 -23.39
CA ARG A 23 6.95 1.65 -22.97
C ARG A 23 7.02 2.80 -21.99
N PHE A 24 7.68 2.57 -20.85
CA PHE A 24 7.94 3.61 -19.86
C PHE A 24 9.39 3.52 -19.38
N LYS A 25 10.13 4.64 -19.48
CA LYS A 25 11.52 4.82 -19.01
C LYS A 25 12.49 3.64 -19.30
N GLY A 26 12.31 2.95 -20.43
CA GLY A 26 13.18 1.86 -20.89
C GLY A 26 12.62 0.45 -20.67
N HIS A 27 11.52 0.31 -19.93
CA HIS A 27 10.81 -0.95 -19.78
C HIS A 27 9.69 -1.05 -20.82
N THR A 28 9.43 -2.27 -21.28
CA THR A 28 8.36 -2.57 -22.23
C THR A 28 7.40 -3.54 -21.57
N ASP A 29 6.18 -3.07 -21.30
CA ASP A 29 5.09 -3.98 -20.98
C ASP A 29 4.59 -4.62 -22.27
N THR A 30 4.63 -5.96 -22.27
CA THR A 30 4.19 -6.77 -23.39
C THR A 30 2.68 -6.81 -23.55
N ARG A 31 1.90 -6.43 -22.53
CA ARG A 31 0.42 -6.40 -22.53
C ARG A 31 -0.18 -7.59 -23.28
N PRO A 32 0.00 -8.83 -22.78
CA PRO A 32 -0.38 -10.03 -23.51
C PRO A 32 -1.88 -10.13 -23.81
N PHE A 33 -2.71 -9.42 -23.03
CA PHE A 33 -4.17 -9.39 -23.17
C PHE A 33 -4.70 -8.11 -23.84
N GLY A 34 -3.82 -7.18 -24.23
CA GLY A 34 -4.22 -5.90 -24.81
C GLY A 34 -4.99 -5.00 -23.83
N PRO A 35 -5.77 -4.03 -24.35
CA PRO A 35 -6.64 -3.18 -23.54
C PRO A 35 -7.75 -3.99 -22.87
N GLN A 36 -7.93 -3.77 -21.56
CA GLN A 36 -8.86 -4.51 -20.69
C GLN A 36 -9.43 -3.62 -19.57
N SER A 37 -9.37 -2.30 -19.77
CA SER A 37 -9.79 -1.33 -18.76
C SER A 37 -11.31 -1.27 -18.58
N ILE A 38 -11.69 -0.81 -17.40
CA ILE A 38 -13.08 -0.57 -17.01
C ILE A 38 -13.17 0.88 -16.58
N SER A 39 -14.09 1.64 -17.16
CA SER A 39 -14.37 3.01 -16.73
C SER A 39 -15.86 3.25 -16.52
N PHE A 40 -16.21 4.14 -15.59
CA PHE A 40 -17.59 4.51 -15.28
C PHE A 40 -17.67 5.78 -14.43
N ASP A 41 -18.83 6.43 -14.44
CA ASP A 41 -19.11 7.58 -13.59
C ASP A 41 -20.03 7.26 -12.39
N VAL A 42 -19.75 7.90 -11.25
CA VAL A 42 -20.57 7.85 -10.03
C VAL A 42 -20.95 9.27 -9.62
N SER A 43 -22.25 9.52 -9.53
CA SER A 43 -22.83 10.79 -9.10
C SER A 43 -23.30 10.74 -7.65
N PHE A 44 -22.78 11.63 -6.82
CA PHE A 44 -23.22 11.85 -5.44
C PHE A 44 -24.15 13.06 -5.38
N TYR A 45 -25.47 12.80 -5.40
CA TYR A 45 -26.49 13.85 -5.36
C TYR A 45 -26.56 14.53 -4.00
N ASP A 46 -26.72 15.85 -4.04
CA ASP A 46 -26.82 16.76 -2.89
C ASP A 46 -25.64 16.63 -1.91
N ALA A 47 -24.49 16.15 -2.39
CA ALA A 47 -23.25 16.10 -1.64
C ALA A 47 -22.55 17.46 -1.69
N ASP A 48 -22.02 17.90 -0.54
CA ASP A 48 -21.20 19.12 -0.45
C ASP A 48 -19.71 18.80 -0.59
N HIS A 49 -19.31 17.60 -0.15
CA HIS A 49 -17.92 17.13 -0.16
C HIS A 49 -17.84 15.62 -0.41
N VAL A 50 -16.70 15.19 -0.95
CA VAL A 50 -16.30 13.78 -1.04
C VAL A 50 -14.93 13.57 -0.38
N TYR A 51 -14.72 12.39 0.21
CA TYR A 51 -13.58 11.98 1.03
C TYR A 51 -13.18 10.54 0.71
N GLY A 52 -12.09 10.05 1.30
CA GLY A 52 -11.66 8.65 1.17
C GLY A 52 -10.56 8.50 0.14
N ILE A 53 -10.51 7.38 -0.58
CA ILE A 53 -9.51 7.00 -1.60
C ILE A 53 -8.03 7.22 -1.20
N PRO A 54 -7.61 6.95 0.06
CA PRO A 54 -6.21 7.09 0.46
C PRO A 54 -5.33 6.09 -0.31
N GLU A 55 -4.02 6.27 -0.38
CA GLU A 55 -3.16 7.21 0.36
C GLU A 55 -2.57 8.31 -0.55
N ARG A 56 -2.61 9.54 -0.06
CA ARG A 56 -2.14 10.74 -0.78
C ARG A 56 -1.85 11.87 0.20
N ALA A 57 -0.93 12.76 -0.17
CA ALA A 57 -0.58 13.94 0.61
C ALA A 57 -1.37 15.17 0.15
N THR A 58 -2.68 15.23 0.42
CA THR A 58 -3.53 16.39 0.09
C THR A 58 -4.63 16.59 1.14
N SER A 59 -5.57 17.51 0.89
CA SER A 59 -6.68 17.78 1.78
C SER A 59 -7.57 16.57 2.04
N PHE A 60 -8.15 16.51 3.24
CA PHE A 60 -9.08 15.45 3.64
C PHE A 60 -10.31 15.38 2.72
N ALA A 61 -10.94 16.54 2.48
CA ALA A 61 -11.93 16.68 1.41
C ALA A 61 -11.19 16.71 0.06
N LEU A 62 -11.65 15.88 -0.88
CA LEU A 62 -11.07 15.82 -2.22
C LEU A 62 -11.38 17.11 -2.98
N LYS A 63 -10.39 17.57 -3.73
CA LYS A 63 -10.53 18.69 -4.66
C LYS A 63 -10.99 18.16 -6.02
N PRO A 64 -11.72 18.95 -6.80
CA PRO A 64 -11.94 18.64 -8.21
C PRO A 64 -10.59 18.53 -8.94
N THR A 65 -10.46 17.53 -9.80
CA THR A 65 -9.28 17.29 -10.66
C THR A 65 -9.53 17.72 -12.11
N ARG A 66 -10.80 17.85 -12.52
CA ARG A 66 -11.16 18.22 -13.89
C ARG A 66 -12.48 18.99 -13.93
N GLY A 67 -12.61 19.95 -14.83
CA GLY A 67 -13.88 20.64 -15.13
C GLY A 67 -13.79 22.17 -15.07
N PRO A 68 -14.93 22.88 -15.19
CA PRO A 68 -14.94 24.34 -15.24
C PRO A 68 -14.34 24.96 -13.97
N GLY A 69 -13.39 25.88 -14.14
CA GLY A 69 -12.74 26.58 -13.02
C GLY A 69 -11.74 25.73 -12.22
N VAL A 70 -11.43 24.52 -12.68
CA VAL A 70 -10.36 23.67 -12.14
C VAL A 70 -9.12 23.91 -13.01
N GLU A 71 -8.01 24.34 -12.41
CA GLU A 71 -6.71 24.38 -13.11
C GLU A 71 -6.33 22.95 -13.55
N GLU A 72 -5.63 22.79 -14.67
CA GLU A 72 -5.24 21.46 -15.16
C GLU A 72 -4.56 20.67 -14.03
N SER A 73 -5.19 19.56 -13.62
CA SER A 73 -4.75 18.67 -12.57
C SER A 73 -4.81 17.24 -13.08
N GLU A 74 -4.02 16.36 -12.45
CA GLU A 74 -4.08 14.92 -12.67
C GLU A 74 -5.23 14.30 -11.86
N PRO A 75 -5.78 13.16 -12.32
CA PRO A 75 -6.71 12.37 -11.51
C PRO A 75 -6.02 11.83 -10.25
N TYR A 76 -6.80 11.53 -9.22
CA TYR A 76 -6.28 10.77 -8.08
C TYR A 76 -5.86 9.38 -8.55
N ARG A 77 -4.63 8.97 -8.22
CA ARG A 77 -4.08 7.67 -8.62
C ARG A 77 -3.97 6.75 -7.41
N LEU A 78 -4.56 5.56 -7.53
CA LEU A 78 -4.48 4.48 -6.55
C LEU A 78 -3.65 3.37 -7.20
N PHE A 79 -2.36 3.44 -6.92
CA PHE A 79 -1.36 2.45 -7.31
C PHE A 79 -0.24 2.55 -6.26
N ASN A 80 0.01 1.46 -5.56
CA ASN A 80 0.95 1.47 -4.43
C ASN A 80 2.37 1.65 -4.95
N LEU A 81 3.04 2.73 -4.54
CA LEU A 81 4.34 3.14 -5.05
C LEU A 81 5.26 3.63 -3.92
N ASP A 82 6.55 3.30 -4.05
CA ASP A 82 7.60 3.87 -3.22
C ASP A 82 8.03 5.23 -3.79
N VAL A 83 7.41 6.27 -3.26
CA VAL A 83 7.60 7.66 -3.69
C VAL A 83 8.62 8.37 -2.80
N PHE A 84 9.86 8.44 -3.28
CA PHE A 84 10.92 9.19 -2.61
C PHE A 84 10.60 10.70 -2.55
N GLU A 85 10.76 11.29 -1.36
CA GLU A 85 10.51 12.72 -1.11
C GLU A 85 9.16 13.20 -1.68
N TYR A 86 8.08 12.46 -1.38
CA TYR A 86 6.75 12.81 -1.86
C TYR A 86 6.41 14.28 -1.60
N ILE A 87 5.71 14.89 -2.56
CA ILE A 87 5.33 16.30 -2.47
C ILE A 87 3.98 16.45 -1.76
N HIS A 88 3.81 17.56 -1.07
CA HIS A 88 2.54 17.94 -0.47
C HIS A 88 1.59 18.51 -1.52
N ASP A 89 0.30 18.42 -1.21
CA ASP A 89 -0.83 18.87 -2.03
C ASP A 89 -0.85 18.30 -3.46
N SER A 90 -0.69 16.99 -3.57
CA SER A 90 -0.67 16.26 -4.85
C SER A 90 -1.75 15.16 -4.92
N PRO A 91 -2.36 14.93 -6.09
CA PRO A 91 -3.26 13.78 -6.32
C PRO A 91 -2.52 12.46 -6.55
N PHE A 92 -1.18 12.49 -6.63
CA PHE A 92 -0.34 11.32 -6.84
C PHE A 92 -0.49 10.31 -5.69
N GLY A 93 -0.63 9.03 -6.05
CA GLY A 93 -0.73 7.93 -5.10
C GLY A 93 0.58 7.69 -4.34
N LEU A 94 0.47 7.17 -3.13
CA LEU A 94 1.61 6.82 -2.28
C LEU A 94 1.65 5.30 -2.06
N TYR A 95 1.89 4.86 -0.83
CA TYR A 95 2.27 3.48 -0.49
C TYR A 95 1.07 2.52 -0.39
N GLY A 96 -0.13 3.06 -0.10
CA GLY A 96 -1.35 2.27 0.08
C GLY A 96 -2.53 2.77 -0.75
N SER A 97 -3.48 1.87 -1.03
CA SER A 97 -4.69 2.18 -1.79
C SER A 97 -5.93 1.57 -1.13
N VAL A 98 -6.93 2.40 -0.84
CA VAL A 98 -8.26 1.95 -0.41
C VAL A 98 -9.33 2.61 -1.28
N PRO A 99 -9.90 1.91 -2.28
CA PRO A 99 -10.85 2.48 -3.25
C PRO A 99 -12.27 2.68 -2.69
N LEU A 100 -12.36 3.29 -1.49
CA LEU A 100 -13.59 3.71 -0.83
C LEU A 100 -13.71 5.23 -0.90
N MET A 101 -14.78 5.73 -1.52
CA MET A 101 -15.16 7.14 -1.48
C MET A 101 -16.39 7.34 -0.60
N ILE A 102 -16.39 8.39 0.21
CA ILE A 102 -17.52 8.78 1.07
C ILE A 102 -17.96 10.17 0.67
N SER A 103 -19.24 10.36 0.37
CA SER A 103 -19.83 11.67 0.15
C SER A 103 -20.59 12.14 1.40
N HIS A 104 -20.56 13.43 1.67
CA HIS A 104 -21.33 14.04 2.75
C HIS A 104 -21.95 15.35 2.29
N GLY A 105 -23.24 15.52 2.55
CA GLY A 105 -23.96 16.77 2.33
C GLY A 105 -24.90 17.08 3.47
N LYS A 106 -25.06 18.37 3.76
CA LYS A 106 -25.93 18.86 4.85
C LYS A 106 -27.40 18.44 4.66
N ALA A 107 -27.85 18.37 3.41
CA ALA A 107 -29.22 18.02 3.05
C ALA A 107 -29.41 16.52 2.76
N SER A 108 -28.42 15.86 2.16
CA SER A 108 -28.47 14.46 1.71
C SER A 108 -28.02 13.43 2.75
N GLY A 109 -27.31 13.87 3.78
CA GLY A 109 -26.63 12.97 4.71
C GLY A 109 -25.33 12.44 4.11
N THR A 110 -25.02 11.17 4.36
CA THR A 110 -23.76 10.54 3.96
C THR A 110 -24.03 9.29 3.16
N SER A 111 -23.32 9.10 2.06
CA SER A 111 -23.29 7.85 1.32
C SER A 111 -21.85 7.43 1.03
N GLY A 112 -21.63 6.18 0.67
CA GLY A 112 -20.32 5.65 0.32
C GLY A 112 -20.37 4.80 -0.95
N PHE A 113 -19.25 4.76 -1.65
CA PHE A 113 -19.03 3.94 -2.82
C PHE A 113 -17.69 3.22 -2.65
N PHE A 114 -17.69 1.90 -2.70
CA PHE A 114 -16.49 1.09 -2.64
C PHE A 114 -16.35 0.29 -3.92
N TRP A 115 -15.26 0.54 -4.64
CA TRP A 115 -14.90 -0.12 -5.87
C TRP A 115 -13.90 -1.24 -5.58
N LEU A 116 -14.35 -2.49 -5.56
CA LEU A 116 -13.52 -3.62 -5.20
C LEU A 116 -12.67 -4.07 -6.39
N ASN A 117 -11.59 -3.33 -6.64
CA ASN A 117 -10.60 -3.61 -7.68
C ASN A 117 -9.18 -3.40 -7.13
N ALA A 118 -8.23 -4.20 -7.62
CA ALA A 118 -6.84 -4.21 -7.16
C ALA A 118 -5.82 -3.84 -8.25
N ALA A 119 -6.27 -3.58 -9.49
CA ALA A 119 -5.43 -3.02 -10.54
C ALA A 119 -5.12 -1.54 -10.26
N GLU A 120 -4.30 -0.89 -11.11
CA GLU A 120 -4.17 0.57 -11.07
C GLU A 120 -5.55 1.22 -11.28
N ILE A 121 -5.89 2.21 -10.42
CA ILE A 121 -7.12 2.98 -10.51
C ILE A 121 -6.81 4.47 -10.62
N GLN A 122 -7.44 5.14 -11.58
CA GLN A 122 -7.44 6.61 -11.70
C GLN A 122 -8.85 7.15 -11.46
N ILE A 123 -8.95 8.22 -10.69
CA ILE A 123 -10.23 8.77 -10.24
C ILE A 123 -10.25 10.28 -10.43
N ASP A 124 -11.09 10.73 -11.34
CA ASP A 124 -11.40 12.14 -11.52
C ASP A 124 -12.52 12.56 -10.56
N VAL A 125 -12.36 13.71 -9.90
CA VAL A 125 -13.46 14.43 -9.22
C VAL A 125 -13.83 15.62 -10.09
N LEU A 126 -15.08 15.67 -10.54
CA LEU A 126 -15.50 16.60 -11.59
C LEU A 126 -16.05 17.89 -10.96
N GLY A 127 -15.53 19.03 -11.45
CA GLY A 127 -15.94 20.37 -11.05
C GLY A 127 -17.41 20.65 -11.37
N THR A 128 -18.03 21.53 -10.59
CA THR A 128 -19.44 21.89 -10.75
C THR A 128 -19.74 22.39 -12.17
N GLY A 129 -20.81 21.87 -12.77
CA GLY A 129 -21.22 22.24 -14.13
C GLY A 129 -20.52 21.45 -15.24
N TRP A 130 -19.80 20.37 -14.92
CA TRP A 130 -19.29 19.44 -15.92
C TRP A 130 -20.43 18.69 -16.62
N ASP A 131 -20.38 18.61 -17.95
CA ASP A 131 -21.29 17.87 -18.83
C ASP A 131 -20.48 17.18 -19.94
N ALA A 132 -20.51 15.84 -19.97
CA ALA A 132 -19.69 15.04 -20.89
C ALA A 132 -20.03 15.25 -22.37
N GLU A 133 -21.29 15.58 -22.68
CA GLU A 133 -21.74 15.68 -24.08
C GLU A 133 -21.46 17.03 -24.73
N SER A 134 -21.21 18.09 -23.96
CA SER A 134 -21.21 19.46 -24.51
C SER A 134 -19.96 20.27 -24.23
N GLY A 135 -19.10 19.91 -23.26
CA GLY A 135 -17.99 20.79 -22.84
C GLY A 135 -18.47 22.17 -22.38
N ILE A 136 -19.78 22.33 -22.20
CA ILE A 136 -20.49 23.57 -21.89
C ILE A 136 -21.29 23.30 -20.62
N SER A 137 -21.20 24.21 -19.66
CA SER A 137 -21.99 24.16 -18.45
C SER A 137 -23.49 24.21 -18.80
N LEU A 138 -24.18 23.07 -18.71
CA LEU A 138 -25.63 23.07 -18.59
C LEU A 138 -25.98 23.41 -17.13
N PRO A 139 -26.95 24.30 -16.88
CA PRO A 139 -27.44 24.56 -15.54
C PRO A 139 -28.21 23.32 -15.06
N THR A 140 -27.52 22.34 -14.51
CA THR A 140 -28.14 21.30 -13.69
C THR A 140 -28.58 21.97 -12.40
N SER A 141 -29.89 22.13 -12.24
CA SER A 141 -30.51 22.70 -11.03
C SER A 141 -30.34 21.84 -9.77
N GLN A 142 -29.46 20.84 -9.81
CA GLN A 142 -29.33 19.81 -8.79
C GLN A 142 -27.88 19.78 -8.32
N ASN A 143 -27.67 20.08 -7.04
CA ASN A 143 -26.35 20.01 -6.42
C ASN A 143 -25.88 18.55 -6.47
N ARG A 144 -24.70 18.27 -7.02
CA ARG A 144 -24.10 16.93 -7.03
C ARG A 144 -22.60 17.03 -7.29
N ILE A 145 -21.87 16.01 -6.83
CA ILE A 145 -20.46 15.80 -7.19
C ILE A 145 -20.41 14.56 -8.08
N ASP A 146 -19.87 14.71 -9.28
CA ASP A 146 -19.66 13.61 -10.21
C ASP A 146 -18.20 13.14 -10.13
N THR A 147 -17.99 11.83 -10.22
CA THR A 147 -16.65 11.23 -10.22
C THR A 147 -16.52 10.23 -11.36
N HIS A 148 -15.33 10.11 -11.93
CA HIS A 148 -15.05 9.20 -13.05
C HIS A 148 -13.91 8.26 -12.66
N TRP A 149 -14.21 6.97 -12.64
CA TRP A 149 -13.33 5.90 -12.17
C TRP A 149 -12.84 5.11 -13.38
N MET A 150 -11.55 4.84 -13.43
CA MET A 150 -10.89 4.07 -14.48
C MET A 150 -9.98 3.05 -13.82
N SER A 151 -10.11 1.77 -14.16
CA SER A 151 -9.24 0.71 -13.66
C SER A 151 -8.63 -0.05 -14.81
N GLU A 152 -7.34 -0.41 -14.70
CA GLU A 152 -6.60 -1.03 -15.79
C GLU A 152 -7.15 -2.41 -16.18
N ALA A 153 -7.62 -3.19 -15.20
CA ALA A 153 -8.10 -4.56 -15.39
C ALA A 153 -9.12 -4.97 -14.32
N GLY A 154 -9.61 -6.21 -14.39
CA GLY A 154 -10.46 -6.83 -13.37
C GLY A 154 -11.91 -7.01 -13.81
N ILE A 155 -12.83 -6.90 -12.86
CA ILE A 155 -14.27 -7.03 -13.09
C ILE A 155 -15.01 -5.83 -12.50
N VAL A 156 -16.29 -5.69 -12.87
CA VAL A 156 -17.18 -4.75 -12.22
C VAL A 156 -17.66 -5.32 -10.89
N ASP A 157 -17.07 -4.85 -9.78
CA ASP A 157 -17.47 -5.20 -8.43
C ASP A 157 -17.57 -3.95 -7.55
N ALA A 158 -18.79 -3.58 -7.19
CA ALA A 158 -19.11 -2.28 -6.61
C ALA A 158 -20.12 -2.39 -5.48
N PHE A 159 -19.83 -1.69 -4.38
CA PHE A 159 -20.70 -1.61 -3.20
C PHE A 159 -21.16 -0.17 -2.99
N PHE A 160 -22.46 0.00 -2.76
CA PHE A 160 -23.07 1.28 -2.41
C PHE A 160 -23.55 1.26 -0.96
N PHE A 161 -23.13 2.25 -0.19
CA PHE A 161 -23.46 2.41 1.22
C PHE A 161 -24.37 3.62 1.38
N VAL A 162 -25.59 3.42 1.85
CA VAL A 162 -26.65 4.45 1.82
C VAL A 162 -26.75 5.28 3.12
N GLY A 163 -25.86 5.02 4.10
CA GLY A 163 -25.79 5.78 5.35
C GLY A 163 -27.00 5.59 6.27
N PRO A 164 -27.61 6.67 6.83
CA PRO A 164 -27.52 8.07 6.38
C PRO A 164 -26.43 8.90 7.07
N GLY A 165 -25.81 8.42 8.14
CA GLY A 165 -24.71 9.12 8.84
C GLY A 165 -23.33 8.58 8.49
N PRO A 166 -22.24 9.32 8.78
CA PRO A 166 -20.87 8.82 8.54
C PRO A 166 -20.58 7.52 9.27
N LYS A 167 -21.06 7.37 10.52
CA LYS A 167 -20.91 6.13 11.29
C LYS A 167 -21.61 4.94 10.64
N ASP A 168 -22.74 5.17 9.97
CA ASP A 168 -23.52 4.10 9.34
C ASP A 168 -22.86 3.63 8.04
N VAL A 169 -22.33 4.55 7.24
CA VAL A 169 -21.51 4.21 6.06
C VAL A 169 -20.29 3.38 6.46
N ILE A 170 -19.55 3.79 7.51
CA ILE A 170 -18.40 3.02 8.00
C ILE A 170 -18.80 1.65 8.54
N ARG A 171 -19.92 1.52 9.26
CA ARG A 171 -20.45 0.21 9.69
C ARG A 171 -20.80 -0.69 8.50
N GLN A 172 -21.43 -0.15 7.47
CA GLN A 172 -21.77 -0.89 6.26
C GLN A 172 -20.49 -1.35 5.53
N TYR A 173 -19.50 -0.46 5.38
CA TYR A 173 -18.20 -0.80 4.79
C TYR A 173 -17.48 -1.92 5.55
N THR A 174 -17.32 -1.77 6.87
CA THR A 174 -16.64 -2.77 7.72
C THR A 174 -17.41 -4.09 7.83
N SER A 175 -18.71 -4.11 7.53
CA SER A 175 -19.46 -5.37 7.42
C SER A 175 -19.07 -6.20 6.18
N VAL A 176 -18.50 -5.55 5.17
CA VAL A 176 -18.00 -6.18 3.94
C VAL A 176 -16.50 -6.50 4.06
N THR A 177 -15.70 -5.55 4.55
CA THR A 177 -14.23 -5.63 4.53
C THR A 177 -13.59 -6.08 5.85
N GLY A 178 -14.40 -6.21 6.91
CA GLY A 178 -13.93 -6.54 8.25
C GLY A 178 -13.68 -5.31 9.13
N THR A 179 -13.54 -5.55 10.43
CA THR A 179 -13.21 -4.51 11.41
C THR A 179 -11.71 -4.50 11.70
N PRO A 180 -11.15 -3.35 12.16
CA PRO A 180 -9.78 -3.32 12.66
C PRO A 180 -9.52 -4.41 13.70
N ALA A 181 -8.37 -5.08 13.58
CA ALA A 181 -7.93 -6.03 14.59
C ALA A 181 -7.72 -5.29 15.93
N MET A 182 -8.00 -5.97 17.05
CA MET A 182 -7.72 -5.40 18.37
C MET A 182 -6.20 -5.27 18.55
N PRO A 183 -5.65 -4.05 18.69
CA PRO A 183 -4.22 -3.86 18.79
C PRO A 183 -3.70 -4.42 20.12
N GLN A 184 -2.43 -4.84 20.14
CA GLN A 184 -1.71 -5.04 21.39
C GLN A 184 -1.62 -3.71 22.14
N LEU A 185 -1.73 -3.72 23.48
CA LEU A 185 -1.81 -2.46 24.26
C LEU A 185 -0.57 -1.56 24.06
N PHE A 186 0.62 -2.15 23.99
CA PHE A 186 1.86 -1.39 23.77
C PHE A 186 1.89 -0.71 22.38
N ALA A 187 1.15 -1.23 21.39
CA ALA A 187 1.22 -0.78 20.00
C ALA A 187 0.52 0.57 19.75
N VAL A 188 -0.22 1.08 20.74
CA VAL A 188 -0.83 2.43 20.72
C VAL A 188 -0.05 3.44 21.57
N ALA A 189 1.04 3.01 22.20
CA ALA A 189 1.90 3.86 23.00
C ALA A 189 3.01 4.51 22.15
N TYR A 190 4.04 5.09 22.79
CA TYR A 190 5.11 5.76 22.06
C TYR A 190 6.16 4.75 21.55
N HIS A 191 6.47 4.86 20.26
CA HIS A 191 7.42 4.03 19.54
C HIS A 191 8.64 4.87 19.14
N GLN A 192 9.82 4.41 19.51
CA GLN A 192 11.08 5.11 19.22
C GLN A 192 11.86 4.37 18.13
N CYS A 193 12.00 5.03 16.98
CA CYS A 193 12.61 4.48 15.77
C CYS A 193 13.56 5.47 15.12
N ARG A 194 14.53 4.95 14.37
CA ARG A 194 15.33 5.66 13.35
C ARG A 194 15.98 4.64 12.42
N TRP A 195 16.33 5.08 11.22
CA TRP A 195 17.32 4.40 10.38
C TRP A 195 18.73 4.90 10.73
N ASN A 196 19.62 4.13 11.36
CA ASN A 196 19.46 2.93 12.18
C ASN A 196 20.02 3.21 13.59
N TYR A 197 19.63 2.43 14.61
CA TYR A 197 20.48 2.27 15.79
C TYR A 197 21.71 1.44 15.42
N ARG A 198 22.88 1.82 15.95
CA ARG A 198 24.16 1.31 15.48
C ARG A 198 24.39 -0.15 15.87
N ASP A 199 24.10 -0.50 17.12
CA ASP A 199 24.45 -1.78 17.76
C ASP A 199 23.66 -1.96 19.07
N GLU A 200 23.92 -3.05 19.80
CA GLU A 200 23.33 -3.33 21.11
C GLU A 200 23.60 -2.25 22.16
N GLU A 201 24.77 -1.60 22.13
CA GLU A 201 25.14 -0.54 23.08
C GLU A 201 24.32 0.73 22.82
N ASP A 202 24.13 1.11 21.56
CA ASP A 202 23.27 2.24 21.17
C ASP A 202 21.81 2.00 21.60
N VAL A 203 21.32 0.77 21.47
CA VAL A 203 19.98 0.37 21.96
C VAL A 203 19.86 0.51 23.48
N GLU A 204 20.83 -0.03 24.23
CA GLU A 204 20.86 0.05 25.70
C GLU A 204 20.99 1.49 26.19
N GLN A 205 21.81 2.31 25.51
CA GLN A 205 21.95 3.72 25.81
C GLN A 205 20.63 4.47 25.60
N VAL A 206 19.96 4.29 24.45
CA VAL A 206 18.68 4.95 24.16
C VAL A 206 17.63 4.57 25.20
N ASP A 207 17.48 3.27 25.48
CA ASP A 207 16.56 2.76 26.51
C ASP A 207 16.83 3.37 27.90
N ALA A 208 18.09 3.49 28.29
CA ALA A 208 18.49 4.12 29.56
C ALA A 208 18.20 5.62 29.59
N MET A 209 18.40 6.35 28.49
CA MET A 209 18.15 7.80 28.44
C MET A 209 16.66 8.15 28.58
N PHE A 210 15.74 7.29 28.11
CA PHE A 210 14.31 7.48 28.37
C PHE A 210 13.98 7.39 29.86
N ASP A 211 14.60 6.44 30.57
CA ASP A 211 14.44 6.31 32.02
C ASP A 211 15.09 7.48 32.76
N GLU A 212 16.30 7.90 32.36
CA GLU A 212 17.02 9.03 32.96
C GLU A 212 16.22 10.35 32.85
N HIS A 213 15.55 10.55 31.72
CA HIS A 213 14.79 11.77 31.44
C HIS A 213 13.30 11.69 31.79
N ASP A 214 12.83 10.58 32.38
CA ASP A 214 11.41 10.37 32.73
C ASP A 214 10.47 10.54 31.53
N ILE A 215 10.89 10.03 30.36
CA ILE A 215 10.09 10.04 29.14
C ILE A 215 9.58 8.61 28.89
N PRO A 216 8.27 8.36 28.90
CA PRO A 216 7.73 7.02 28.68
C PRO A 216 7.84 6.61 27.20
N TYR A 217 8.22 5.36 26.97
CA TYR A 217 8.13 4.70 25.66
C TYR A 217 7.97 3.19 25.84
N ASP A 218 7.34 2.55 24.86
CA ASP A 218 6.98 1.13 24.93
C ASP A 218 7.76 0.27 23.93
N VAL A 219 8.16 0.83 22.79
CA VAL A 219 8.73 0.04 21.69
C VAL A 219 9.98 0.67 21.10
N LEU A 220 11.06 -0.10 21.04
CA LEU A 220 12.28 0.25 20.30
C LEU A 220 12.33 -0.49 18.97
N TRP A 221 12.63 0.21 17.88
CA TRP A 221 12.60 -0.33 16.53
C TRP A 221 14.01 -0.50 15.94
N LEU A 222 14.25 -1.63 15.28
CA LEU A 222 15.47 -1.91 14.52
C LEU A 222 15.16 -1.98 13.03
N ASP A 223 15.72 -1.01 12.31
CA ASP A 223 15.64 -0.88 10.85
C ASP A 223 16.74 -1.76 10.18
N ILE A 224 16.88 -1.73 8.85
CA ILE A 224 17.54 -2.75 8.02
C ILE A 224 18.99 -3.08 8.38
N GLU A 225 19.73 -2.16 9.03
CA GLU A 225 21.14 -2.40 9.41
C GLU A 225 21.30 -3.42 10.55
N HIS A 226 20.23 -3.88 11.20
CA HIS A 226 20.33 -4.95 12.19
C HIS A 226 20.60 -6.33 11.58
N THR A 227 20.35 -6.49 10.27
CA THR A 227 20.47 -7.75 9.55
C THR A 227 21.90 -8.02 9.06
N ASP A 228 22.27 -9.28 8.84
CA ASP A 228 23.53 -9.62 8.16
C ASP A 228 23.42 -9.31 6.65
N GLY A 229 23.84 -8.10 6.26
CA GLY A 229 23.93 -7.69 4.86
C GLY A 229 22.59 -7.67 4.13
N LYS A 230 21.52 -7.25 4.82
CA LYS A 230 20.14 -7.16 4.32
C LYS A 230 19.52 -8.53 4.02
N ARG A 231 19.91 -9.53 4.82
CA ARG A 231 19.28 -10.85 4.85
C ARG A 231 18.30 -10.89 6.02
N TYR A 232 17.00 -10.82 5.76
CA TYR A 232 15.98 -10.92 6.81
C TYR A 232 16.06 -12.24 7.59
N PHE A 233 15.49 -12.29 8.80
CA PHE A 233 15.64 -13.41 9.74
C PHE A 233 17.08 -13.71 10.16
N THR A 234 17.97 -12.72 10.05
CA THR A 234 19.36 -12.80 10.52
C THR A 234 19.69 -11.57 11.33
N TRP A 235 20.82 -11.63 12.05
CA TRP A 235 21.35 -10.54 12.84
C TRP A 235 22.80 -10.33 12.42
N ASP A 236 23.24 -9.08 12.23
CA ASP A 236 24.65 -8.77 12.09
C ASP A 236 25.33 -9.12 13.43
N ARG A 237 26.16 -10.17 13.45
CA ARG A 237 26.76 -10.68 14.70
C ARG A 237 27.90 -9.81 15.23
N THR A 238 28.34 -8.80 14.48
CA THR A 238 29.30 -7.81 14.96
C THR A 238 28.59 -6.73 15.76
N LEU A 239 27.42 -6.27 15.28
CA LEU A 239 26.65 -5.19 15.88
C LEU A 239 25.62 -5.68 16.91
N PHE A 240 25.03 -6.85 16.65
CA PHE A 240 24.01 -7.51 17.46
C PHE A 240 24.39 -8.96 17.80
N PRO A 241 25.47 -9.18 18.58
CA PRO A 241 25.92 -10.53 18.96
C PRO A 241 24.94 -11.30 19.87
N HIS A 242 24.19 -10.61 20.73
CA HIS A 242 23.28 -11.16 21.77
C HIS A 242 21.84 -10.62 21.65
N PRO A 243 21.17 -10.76 20.50
CA PRO A 243 19.89 -10.10 20.24
C PRO A 243 18.78 -10.51 21.21
N GLU A 244 18.80 -11.76 21.70
CA GLU A 244 17.84 -12.22 22.68
C GLU A 244 18.03 -11.57 24.06
N GLU A 245 19.28 -11.30 24.47
CA GLU A 245 19.56 -10.63 25.75
C GLU A 245 19.10 -9.17 25.68
N MET A 246 19.43 -8.48 24.59
CA MET A 246 18.96 -7.12 24.31
C MET A 246 17.42 -7.03 24.41
N GLN A 247 16.69 -7.95 23.76
CA GLN A 247 15.24 -8.00 23.86
C GLN A 247 14.74 -8.29 25.28
N ARG A 248 15.39 -9.22 26.00
CA ARG A 248 15.03 -9.55 27.39
C ARG A 248 15.25 -8.36 28.35
N LYS A 249 16.29 -7.53 28.13
CA LYS A 249 16.51 -6.30 28.91
C LYS A 249 15.36 -5.31 28.75
N LEU A 250 14.89 -5.09 27.52
CA LEU A 250 13.71 -4.26 27.26
C LEU A 250 12.44 -4.87 27.90
N ALA A 251 12.23 -6.17 27.69
CA ALA A 251 11.06 -6.88 28.22
C ALA A 251 11.00 -6.85 29.76
N ALA A 252 12.15 -6.85 30.45
CA ALA A 252 12.21 -6.73 31.90
C ALA A 252 11.66 -5.38 32.41
N LYS A 253 11.62 -4.36 31.56
CA LYS A 253 11.01 -3.04 31.83
C LYS A 253 9.58 -2.92 31.29
N GLY A 254 9.01 -4.00 30.75
CA GLY A 254 7.71 -3.99 30.09
C GLY A 254 7.72 -3.41 28.67
N ARG A 255 8.90 -3.23 28.08
CA ARG A 255 9.08 -2.72 26.72
C ARG A 255 9.18 -3.85 25.69
N HIS A 256 8.97 -3.50 24.44
CA HIS A 256 8.99 -4.41 23.30
C HIS A 256 10.02 -3.96 22.27
N MET A 257 10.36 -4.88 21.36
CA MET A 257 11.21 -4.58 20.22
C MET A 257 10.43 -4.85 18.93
N VAL A 258 10.68 -4.05 17.90
CA VAL A 258 10.24 -4.32 16.52
C VAL A 258 11.46 -4.44 15.62
N THR A 259 11.50 -5.46 14.76
CA THR A 259 12.51 -5.56 13.68
C THR A 259 11.84 -5.50 12.31
N ILE A 260 12.47 -4.81 11.38
CA ILE A 260 12.03 -4.78 9.97
C ILE A 260 12.26 -6.11 9.26
N VAL A 261 11.29 -6.53 8.44
CA VAL A 261 11.33 -7.71 7.57
C VAL A 261 10.57 -7.40 6.28
N ASP A 262 11.32 -7.17 5.19
CA ASP A 262 10.75 -6.78 3.89
C ASP A 262 10.54 -8.00 2.98
N PRO A 263 9.72 -7.89 1.91
CA PRO A 263 9.39 -9.03 1.06
C PRO A 263 10.45 -9.38 0.00
N HIS A 264 11.50 -8.57 -0.16
CA HIS A 264 12.58 -8.80 -1.11
C HIS A 264 13.69 -9.69 -0.51
N ILE A 265 13.98 -10.81 -1.14
CA ILE A 265 14.91 -11.82 -0.63
C ILE A 265 16.21 -11.78 -1.43
N LYS A 266 17.32 -11.45 -0.76
CA LYS A 266 18.68 -11.42 -1.34
C LYS A 266 19.02 -12.70 -2.10
N ARG A 267 19.44 -12.60 -3.36
CA ARG A 267 19.76 -13.74 -4.23
C ARG A 267 21.17 -14.29 -4.03
N VAL A 268 21.37 -15.05 -2.95
CA VAL A 268 22.65 -15.73 -2.65
C VAL A 268 22.40 -17.14 -2.12
N ASP A 269 23.03 -18.16 -2.73
CA ASP A 269 22.81 -19.58 -2.39
C ASP A 269 23.14 -19.96 -0.94
N SER A 270 24.05 -19.24 -0.29
CA SER A 270 24.38 -19.45 1.13
C SER A 270 23.29 -18.96 2.08
N TYR A 271 22.35 -18.14 1.60
CA TYR A 271 21.24 -17.64 2.40
C TYR A 271 20.09 -18.64 2.40
N PHE A 272 19.79 -19.21 3.58
CA PHE A 272 18.84 -20.31 3.72
C PHE A 272 17.44 -19.98 3.17
N LEU A 273 16.98 -18.74 3.38
CA LEU A 273 15.65 -18.31 2.96
C LEU A 273 15.57 -18.26 1.44
N HIS A 274 16.60 -17.72 0.80
CA HIS A 274 16.70 -17.68 -0.65
C HIS A 274 16.69 -19.08 -1.25
N LYS A 275 17.59 -19.94 -0.77
CA LYS A 275 17.71 -21.32 -1.24
C LYS A 275 16.39 -22.10 -1.12
N GLN A 276 15.73 -22.02 0.03
CA GLN A 276 14.45 -22.70 0.25
C GLN A 276 13.34 -22.17 -0.67
N ALA A 277 13.24 -20.85 -0.84
CA ALA A 277 12.22 -20.25 -1.71
C ALA A 277 12.44 -20.60 -3.19
N THR A 278 13.70 -20.63 -3.66
CA THR A 278 14.07 -21.09 -5.01
C THR A 278 13.69 -22.57 -5.21
N GLU A 279 14.09 -23.46 -4.30
CA GLU A 279 13.79 -24.91 -4.37
C GLU A 279 12.29 -25.19 -4.40
N LYS A 280 11.52 -24.40 -3.64
CA LYS A 280 10.05 -24.51 -3.55
C LYS A 280 9.31 -23.72 -4.63
N ARG A 281 10.03 -22.94 -5.45
CA ARG A 281 9.49 -22.06 -6.50
C ARG A 281 8.45 -21.08 -5.93
N TYR A 282 8.81 -20.37 -4.88
CA TYR A 282 7.93 -19.45 -4.14
C TYR A 282 8.03 -17.99 -4.55
N TYR A 283 8.91 -17.66 -5.49
CA TYR A 283 9.02 -16.30 -6.00
C TYR A 283 7.99 -15.98 -7.08
N VAL A 284 7.69 -14.68 -7.19
CA VAL A 284 7.09 -14.08 -8.39
C VAL A 284 7.98 -14.40 -9.59
N ARG A 285 7.36 -14.63 -10.75
CA ARG A 285 8.05 -14.97 -11.99
C ARG A 285 7.90 -13.91 -13.04
N ASP A 286 8.94 -13.73 -13.84
CA ASP A 286 8.90 -12.89 -15.03
C ASP A 286 8.08 -13.52 -16.17
N ASN A 287 7.92 -12.77 -17.26
CA ASN A 287 7.22 -13.22 -18.46
C ASN A 287 7.91 -14.40 -19.19
N THR A 288 9.15 -14.74 -18.84
CA THR A 288 9.88 -15.91 -19.34
C THR A 288 9.70 -17.15 -18.46
N GLY A 289 9.02 -16.99 -17.31
CA GLY A 289 8.76 -18.03 -16.34
C GLY A 289 9.92 -18.29 -15.36
N LYS A 290 10.92 -17.40 -15.30
CA LYS A 290 12.01 -17.46 -14.32
C LYS A 290 11.66 -16.67 -13.07
N ASP A 291 12.30 -17.00 -11.95
CA ASP A 291 12.17 -16.23 -10.72
C ASP A 291 12.65 -14.79 -10.96
N TYR A 292 11.75 -13.83 -10.72
CA TYR A 292 11.99 -12.41 -10.98
C TYR A 292 13.23 -11.91 -10.21
N ASP A 293 14.06 -11.12 -10.88
CA ASP A 293 15.33 -10.56 -10.36
C ASP A 293 15.30 -9.04 -10.49
N GLY A 294 15.08 -8.37 -9.37
CA GLY A 294 15.11 -6.92 -9.24
C GLY A 294 16.17 -6.48 -8.22
N TRP A 295 16.34 -5.18 -8.07
CA TRP A 295 17.28 -4.57 -7.13
C TRP A 295 16.51 -3.89 -6.00
N CYS A 296 16.92 -4.14 -4.76
CA CYS A 296 16.47 -3.43 -3.58
C CYS A 296 17.65 -3.28 -2.59
N TRP A 297 17.40 -3.10 -1.30
CA TRP A 297 18.45 -2.91 -0.28
C TRP A 297 19.60 -3.93 -0.31
N PRO A 298 19.36 -5.24 -0.52
CA PRO A 298 20.46 -6.21 -0.57
C PRO A 298 21.16 -6.31 -1.94
N GLY A 299 20.80 -5.47 -2.92
CA GLY A 299 21.15 -5.65 -4.33
C GLY A 299 20.17 -6.59 -5.04
N SER A 300 20.69 -7.49 -5.87
CA SER A 300 19.88 -8.50 -6.58
C SER A 300 19.01 -9.33 -5.61
N SER A 301 17.71 -9.31 -5.87
CA SER A 301 16.64 -9.74 -4.96
C SER A 301 15.48 -10.38 -5.72
N SER A 302 14.78 -11.31 -5.07
CA SER A 302 13.53 -11.89 -5.56
C SER A 302 12.39 -11.69 -4.58
N TYR A 303 11.17 -11.56 -5.08
CA TYR A 303 9.99 -11.22 -4.29
C TYR A 303 9.12 -12.45 -4.10
N LEU A 304 8.75 -12.75 -2.86
CA LEU A 304 7.87 -13.88 -2.56
C LEU A 304 6.47 -13.62 -3.14
N ASP A 305 5.89 -14.64 -3.77
CA ASP A 305 4.52 -14.56 -4.29
C ASP A 305 3.51 -14.74 -3.15
N MET A 306 3.22 -13.64 -2.45
CA MET A 306 2.33 -13.62 -1.29
C MET A 306 0.85 -13.85 -1.66
N LEU A 307 0.49 -13.87 -2.95
CA LEU A 307 -0.87 -14.24 -3.38
C LEU A 307 -1.13 -15.74 -3.20
N ARG A 308 -0.06 -16.55 -3.16
CA ARG A 308 -0.15 -18.00 -2.97
C ARG A 308 -0.27 -18.39 -1.48
N PRO A 309 -1.34 -19.10 -1.08
CA PRO A 309 -1.56 -19.50 0.32
C PRO A 309 -0.42 -20.31 0.93
N GLU A 310 0.21 -21.18 0.15
CA GLU A 310 1.34 -21.99 0.61
C GLU A 310 2.59 -21.15 0.89
N VAL A 311 2.81 -20.06 0.15
CA VAL A 311 3.91 -19.12 0.37
C VAL A 311 3.66 -18.35 1.66
N ARG A 312 2.44 -17.84 1.87
CA ARG A 312 2.05 -17.18 3.13
C ARG A 312 2.19 -18.11 4.35
N SER A 313 1.81 -19.38 4.21
CA SER A 313 1.91 -20.36 5.28
C SER A 313 3.36 -20.65 5.65
N TRP A 314 4.22 -20.83 4.64
CA TRP A 314 5.66 -21.01 4.84
C TRP A 314 6.33 -19.75 5.41
N TRP A 315 5.90 -18.56 4.97
CA TRP A 315 6.39 -17.29 5.48
C TRP A 315 6.06 -17.11 6.97
N ALA A 316 4.81 -17.38 7.35
CA ALA A 316 4.38 -17.35 8.75
C ALA A 316 5.21 -18.30 9.63
N GLU A 317 5.56 -19.49 9.12
CA GLU A 317 6.42 -20.44 9.84
C GLU A 317 7.80 -19.85 10.16
N LYS A 318 8.33 -18.94 9.32
CA LYS A 318 9.65 -18.33 9.55
C LYS A 318 9.71 -17.42 10.76
N PHE A 319 8.57 -16.94 11.25
CA PHE A 319 8.48 -16.13 12.46
C PHE A 319 8.39 -16.95 13.75
N SER A 320 8.40 -18.29 13.67
CA SER A 320 8.54 -19.10 14.90
C SER A 320 9.89 -18.83 15.56
N ILE A 321 9.96 -18.89 16.89
CA ILE A 321 11.19 -18.62 17.66
C ILE A 321 12.32 -19.59 17.26
N GLU A 322 11.96 -20.80 16.84
CA GLU A 322 12.89 -21.82 16.36
C GLU A 322 13.49 -21.46 14.99
N ASN A 323 12.71 -20.81 14.11
CA ASN A 323 13.13 -20.43 12.77
C ASN A 323 13.81 -19.06 12.73
N TYR A 324 13.26 -18.07 13.44
CA TYR A 324 13.87 -16.76 13.57
C TYR A 324 14.81 -16.75 14.79
N VAL A 325 15.96 -17.40 14.63
CA VAL A 325 16.98 -17.51 15.69
C VAL A 325 17.42 -16.11 16.15
N GLY A 326 17.32 -15.86 17.45
CA GLY A 326 17.58 -14.55 18.05
C GLY A 326 16.32 -13.75 18.36
N SER A 327 15.14 -14.18 17.90
CA SER A 327 13.86 -13.60 18.30
C SER A 327 13.38 -14.09 19.67
N THR A 328 12.49 -13.33 20.30
CA THR A 328 11.84 -13.68 21.57
C THR A 328 10.34 -13.37 21.48
N PRO A 329 9.49 -13.84 22.42
CA PRO A 329 8.07 -13.50 22.43
C PRO A 329 7.76 -11.99 22.53
N SER A 330 8.73 -11.16 22.93
CA SER A 330 8.60 -9.70 22.98
C SER A 330 9.03 -9.00 21.69
N LEU A 331 9.43 -9.74 20.65
CA LEU A 331 9.75 -9.21 19.34
C LEU A 331 8.51 -9.18 18.44
N TYR A 332 8.30 -8.03 17.82
CA TYR A 332 7.27 -7.78 16.83
C TYR A 332 7.92 -7.36 15.50
N ILE A 333 7.11 -7.27 14.44
CA ILE A 333 7.61 -7.16 13.08
C ILE A 333 7.07 -5.91 12.41
N TRP A 334 7.96 -5.24 11.68
CA TRP A 334 7.62 -4.21 10.72
C TRP A 334 7.79 -4.79 9.31
N ASN A 335 6.77 -4.65 8.46
CA ASN A 335 6.92 -4.91 7.03
C ASN A 335 7.00 -3.57 6.30
N ASP A 336 8.04 -3.40 5.50
CA ASP A 336 8.25 -2.24 4.63
C ASP A 336 8.49 -2.70 3.18
N MET A 337 8.58 -1.73 2.27
CA MET A 337 8.94 -1.94 0.86
C MET A 337 8.01 -2.95 0.15
N ASN A 338 6.74 -3.01 0.57
CA ASN A 338 5.79 -4.07 0.22
C ASN A 338 4.73 -3.66 -0.81
N GLU A 339 4.96 -2.56 -1.51
CA GLU A 339 4.21 -2.11 -2.67
C GLU A 339 4.10 -3.18 -3.78
N PRO A 340 5.18 -3.87 -4.22
CA PRO A 340 6.58 -3.96 -3.73
C PRO A 340 7.59 -2.98 -4.34
N SER A 341 8.47 -2.39 -3.53
CA SER A 341 9.52 -1.48 -4.01
C SER A 341 10.67 -2.22 -4.71
N VAL A 342 10.94 -1.83 -5.97
CA VAL A 342 11.99 -2.35 -6.83
C VAL A 342 12.77 -1.22 -7.50
N PHE A 343 13.98 -0.93 -7.02
CA PHE A 343 14.73 0.30 -7.36
C PHE A 343 15.12 0.47 -8.83
N ASN A 344 15.12 -0.61 -9.62
CA ASN A 344 15.56 -0.60 -11.00
C ASN A 344 14.41 -0.82 -12.01
N ASP A 345 13.17 -0.80 -11.54
CA ASP A 345 11.97 -1.03 -12.35
C ASP A 345 11.14 0.26 -12.52
N PRO A 346 10.18 0.27 -13.46
CA PRO A 346 9.29 1.40 -13.71
C PRO A 346 8.61 1.85 -12.43
N GLU A 347 8.70 3.15 -12.15
CA GLU A 347 8.03 3.74 -10.99
C GLU A 347 8.45 3.11 -9.64
N ASN A 348 9.59 2.42 -9.62
CA ASN A 348 10.09 1.64 -8.49
C ASN A 348 9.18 0.46 -8.07
N THR A 349 8.43 -0.18 -8.98
CA THR A 349 7.59 -1.34 -8.64
C THR A 349 7.52 -2.40 -9.75
N LEU A 350 7.04 -3.58 -9.39
CA LEU A 350 6.72 -4.72 -10.28
C LEU A 350 5.51 -4.48 -11.19
#